data_AF-A0A2E0TDT3-F1
#
_entry.id   AF-A0A2E0TDT3-F1
#
_cell.length_a   1.000
_cell.length_b   1.000
_cell.length_c   1.000
_cell.angle_alpha   90.00
_cell.angle_beta   90.00
_cell.angle_gamma   90.00
#
_symmetry.space_group_name_H-M   'P 1'
#
loop_
_entity.id
_entity.type
_entity.pdbx_description
1 polymer ?
#
loop_
_entity_poly.entity_id
_entity_poly.type
_entity_poly.pdbx_seq_one_letter_code
_entity_poly.pdbx_strand_id
1 'polypeptide(L)'
;MIDRRRAAPGSRAALPEGPVPRRRRPRPAGSLAGALSLALALAALAASPAQAQPEGAPVCEPTLDCAARARDFDRQVSRLGRQHPGVVGEALAVVRLRRRSICHARNACMVDGAALARVEAWAEAELRALQQQRAEAARRAWASGLAGRLAALHGVGVTLAPPQPQATPQVLGMIARLEEDLEAYDEMNALLQPFVEGARLPDDGAPPPICGTDTLERLRTIVRSGATTRSDASTLRRALEELCEPWERWREPDEGLRSRMRRLNAQVDRIEGWMRQIQQCIDPGPYDFPCRNTFGEQEDGDLAQTRVTLRRLAEVRRVLRGVPERRPFPCGHAIWARLAAESWNESVSQAQMPGLARSAERLCEDGFGFDREELGRDVQRLRERVEQLRARYAQQRARTDRSLRQMRATYGLPAPSQGSGPAR
;
A
#
# COMPACT_ATOMS: atom_id res chain seq x y z
N MET A 1 -58.63 14.27 -33.86
CA MET A 1 -58.58 15.19 -32.70
C MET A 1 -57.13 15.22 -32.24
N ILE A 2 -56.20 16.06 -32.72
CA ILE A 2 -56.12 17.54 -32.73
C ILE A 2 -56.51 18.15 -31.39
N ASP A 3 -55.54 18.46 -30.51
CA ASP A 3 -55.01 19.81 -30.23
C ASP A 3 -53.92 19.73 -29.12
N ARG A 4 -52.69 20.25 -29.33
CA ARG A 4 -52.14 21.55 -28.85
C ARG A 4 -52.22 21.72 -27.31
N ARG A 5 -51.18 22.10 -26.54
CA ARG A 5 -50.21 23.21 -26.73
C ARG A 5 -48.92 23.05 -25.93
N ARG A 6 -47.86 23.68 -26.49
CA ARG A 6 -46.62 24.18 -25.88
C ARG A 6 -46.83 25.12 -24.67
N ALA A 7 -45.88 25.12 -23.74
CA ALA A 7 -45.29 26.34 -23.17
C ALA A 7 -43.87 26.06 -22.60
N ALA A 8 -42.94 26.95 -22.90
CA ALA A 8 -41.61 27.13 -22.30
C ALA A 8 -41.47 28.64 -21.97
N PRO A 9 -40.28 29.16 -21.61
CA PRO A 9 -39.57 29.11 -20.32
C PRO A 9 -39.52 30.51 -19.65
N GLY A 10 -38.99 30.61 -18.42
CA GLY A 10 -38.89 31.90 -17.71
C GLY A 10 -37.62 32.04 -16.87
N SER A 11 -36.54 32.52 -17.49
CA SER A 11 -35.33 33.05 -16.85
C SER A 11 -35.60 34.41 -16.21
N ARG A 12 -35.07 34.66 -15.00
CA ARG A 12 -34.86 36.02 -14.47
C ARG A 12 -33.45 36.14 -13.91
N ALA A 13 -32.67 37.01 -14.54
CA ALA A 13 -31.46 37.61 -14.00
C ALA A 13 -31.78 39.05 -13.59
N ALA A 14 -31.26 39.50 -12.45
CA ALA A 14 -30.90 40.90 -12.16
C ALA A 14 -30.15 41.01 -10.82
N LEU A 15 -28.84 41.29 -10.91
CA LEU A 15 -27.98 42.00 -9.93
C LEU A 15 -28.36 43.51 -9.92
N PRO A 16 -27.65 44.46 -9.26
CA PRO A 16 -26.75 44.46 -8.08
C PRO A 16 -27.13 45.59 -7.06
N GLU A 17 -26.46 45.69 -5.91
CA GLU A 17 -25.99 47.00 -5.35
C GLU A 17 -25.00 46.78 -4.19
N GLY A 18 -23.93 47.58 -4.20
CA GLY A 18 -22.81 47.54 -3.24
C GLY A 18 -22.98 48.51 -2.05
N PRO A 19 -21.89 49.10 -1.52
CA PRO A 19 -21.36 48.72 -0.20
C PRO A 19 -21.24 49.87 0.82
N VAL A 20 -21.22 49.57 2.13
CA VAL A 20 -20.67 50.46 3.18
C VAL A 20 -19.98 49.65 4.30
N PRO A 21 -18.79 50.04 4.79
CA PRO A 21 -17.92 49.22 5.65
C PRO A 21 -18.11 49.50 7.15
N ARG A 22 -17.83 48.49 8.00
CA ARG A 22 -17.57 48.68 9.44
C ARG A 22 -16.17 48.19 9.80
N ARG A 23 -15.32 49.15 10.21
CA ARG A 23 -14.03 48.91 10.89
C ARG A 23 -14.25 48.22 12.24
N ARG A 24 -13.55 47.11 12.49
CA ARG A 24 -13.09 46.73 13.85
C ARG A 24 -11.68 46.13 13.80
N ARG A 25 -10.87 46.59 14.77
CA ARG A 25 -9.44 46.35 15.01
C ARG A 25 -9.08 44.88 15.30
N PRO A 26 -7.78 44.51 15.19
CA PRO A 26 -7.33 43.11 15.19
C PRO A 26 -7.29 42.49 16.60
N ARG A 27 -7.52 41.17 16.67
CA ARG A 27 -7.20 40.32 17.83
C ARG A 27 -5.81 39.69 17.62
N PRO A 28 -4.95 39.60 18.64
CA PRO A 28 -3.67 38.92 18.52
C PRO A 28 -3.85 37.40 18.43
N ALA A 29 -3.12 36.78 17.51
CA ALA A 29 -2.99 35.34 17.40
C ALA A 29 -2.18 34.80 18.59
N GLY A 30 -2.84 34.11 19.52
CA GLY A 30 -2.19 33.26 20.52
C GLY A 30 -1.87 31.90 19.90
N SER A 31 -0.61 31.50 19.95
CA SER A 31 -0.06 30.30 19.31
C SER A 31 -0.71 29.00 19.82
N LEU A 32 -1.45 28.32 18.96
CA LEU A 32 -1.91 26.93 19.16
C LEU A 32 -0.78 25.88 19.08
N ALA A 33 0.45 26.30 18.78
CA ALA A 33 1.62 25.43 18.65
C ALA A 33 2.15 24.85 19.99
N GLY A 34 1.80 25.47 21.13
CA GLY A 34 2.25 25.00 22.46
C GLY A 34 1.46 23.81 23.01
N ALA A 35 0.17 23.71 22.70
CA ALA A 35 -0.71 22.69 23.27
C ALA A 35 -0.54 21.30 22.64
N LEU A 36 -0.19 21.24 21.34
CA LEU A 36 0.03 19.97 20.64
C LEU A 36 1.33 19.26 21.05
N SER A 37 2.35 20.02 21.46
CA SER A 37 3.65 19.47 21.86
C SER A 37 3.60 18.75 23.22
N LEU A 38 2.68 19.12 24.10
CA LEU A 38 2.51 18.48 25.41
C LEU A 38 1.72 17.16 25.34
N ALA A 39 0.78 17.05 24.39
CA ALA A 39 -0.06 15.86 24.22
C ALA A 39 0.72 14.67 23.62
N LEU A 40 1.68 14.93 22.72
CA LEU A 40 2.54 13.87 22.17
C LEU A 40 3.55 13.32 23.19
N ALA A 41 4.01 14.14 24.14
CA ALA A 41 4.88 13.67 25.22
C ALA A 41 4.15 12.74 26.21
N LEU A 42 2.81 12.87 26.33
CA LEU A 42 2.00 12.05 27.24
C LEU A 42 1.61 10.68 26.65
N ALA A 43 1.57 10.54 25.32
CA ALA A 43 1.25 9.26 24.68
C ALA A 43 2.42 8.26 24.68
N ALA A 44 3.67 8.72 24.78
CA ALA A 44 4.86 7.86 24.82
C ALA A 44 5.11 7.18 26.19
N LEU A 45 4.35 7.53 27.23
CA LEU A 45 4.52 7.02 28.60
C LEU A 45 3.49 5.94 29.00
N ALA A 46 2.56 5.57 28.11
CA ALA A 46 1.47 4.63 28.43
C ALA A 46 1.50 3.32 27.62
N ALA A 47 2.54 3.06 26.83
CA ALA A 47 2.66 1.84 26.04
C ALA A 47 4.04 1.19 26.22
N SER A 48 4.16 0.35 27.25
CA SER A 48 5.15 -0.72 27.27
C SER A 48 4.42 -2.04 27.55
N PRO A 49 4.52 -3.05 26.66
CA PRO A 49 4.05 -4.39 26.98
C PRO A 49 4.98 -5.01 28.02
N ALA A 50 4.40 -5.82 28.91
CA ALA A 50 5.16 -6.69 29.81
C ALA A 50 6.05 -7.63 28.98
N GLN A 51 7.37 -7.51 29.12
CA GLN A 51 8.33 -8.51 28.64
C GLN A 51 9.40 -8.75 29.70
N ALA A 52 9.78 -10.03 29.78
CA ALA A 52 10.53 -10.69 30.84
C ALA A 52 11.85 -10.00 31.22
N GLN A 53 12.13 -9.94 32.52
CA GLN A 53 13.39 -9.46 33.08
C GLN A 53 14.48 -10.53 32.91
N PRO A 54 15.67 -10.18 32.40
CA PRO A 54 16.85 -11.04 32.52
C PRO A 54 17.38 -10.99 33.97
N GLU A 55 17.78 -12.15 34.49
CA GLU A 55 18.39 -12.32 35.82
C GLU A 55 19.66 -11.47 35.95
N GLY A 56 19.72 -10.61 36.97
CA GLY A 56 20.89 -9.80 37.32
C GLY A 56 20.67 -8.28 37.44
N ALA A 57 19.44 -7.78 37.29
CA ALA A 57 19.17 -6.35 37.52
C ALA A 57 19.28 -6.00 39.02
N PRO A 58 19.92 -4.87 39.40
CA PRO A 58 19.99 -4.42 40.79
C PRO A 58 18.57 -4.28 41.34
N VAL A 59 18.29 -4.96 42.44
CA VAL A 59 16.98 -4.97 43.11
C VAL A 59 16.67 -3.54 43.55
N CYS A 60 15.82 -2.86 42.80
CA CYS A 60 15.23 -1.61 43.25
C CYS A 60 14.36 -1.90 44.47
N GLU A 61 14.74 -1.30 45.60
CA GLU A 61 13.91 -1.13 46.80
C GLU A 61 12.46 -0.72 46.47
N PRO A 62 11.50 -1.00 47.39
CA PRO A 62 10.07 -0.99 47.09
C PRO A 62 9.58 0.26 46.36
N THR A 63 8.71 0.03 45.39
CA THR A 63 8.02 1.04 44.59
C THR A 63 7.44 2.14 45.47
N LEU A 64 7.96 3.35 45.32
CA LEU A 64 7.44 4.53 46.02
C LEU A 64 6.06 4.87 45.45
N ASP A 65 5.09 5.22 46.31
CA ASP A 65 3.81 5.75 45.87
C ASP A 65 3.99 7.20 45.38
N CYS A 66 4.37 7.34 44.11
CA CYS A 66 4.55 8.64 43.46
C CYS A 66 3.24 9.44 43.41
N ALA A 67 2.08 8.78 43.44
CA ALA A 67 0.79 9.47 43.48
C ALA A 67 0.49 10.05 44.87
N ALA A 68 0.78 9.33 45.96
CA ALA A 68 0.72 9.89 47.32
C ALA A 68 1.68 11.07 47.49
N ARG A 69 2.94 10.91 47.08
CA ARG A 69 3.95 11.97 47.16
C ARG A 69 3.58 13.22 46.35
N ALA A 70 3.01 13.04 45.15
CA ALA A 70 2.51 14.16 44.35
C ALA A 70 1.34 14.88 45.06
N ARG A 71 0.39 14.14 45.63
CA ARG A 71 -0.75 14.71 46.37
C ARG A 71 -0.32 15.53 47.58
N ASP A 72 0.68 15.08 48.34
CA ASP A 72 1.17 15.83 49.50
C ASP A 72 1.84 17.14 49.10
N PHE A 73 2.61 17.12 48.01
CA PHE A 73 3.20 18.33 47.46
C PHE A 73 2.14 19.29 46.91
N ASP A 74 1.12 18.76 46.24
CA ASP A 74 0.00 19.55 45.70
C ASP A 74 -0.77 20.27 46.81
N ARG A 75 -0.93 19.63 47.97
CA ARG A 75 -1.51 20.25 49.17
C ARG A 75 -0.64 21.39 49.71
N GLN A 76 0.69 21.27 49.67
CA GLN A 76 1.61 22.35 50.07
C GLN A 76 1.53 23.53 49.10
N VAL A 77 1.59 23.26 47.79
CA VAL A 77 1.45 24.26 46.72
C VAL A 77 0.10 24.99 46.78
N SER A 78 -0.99 24.26 47.00
CA SER A 78 -2.33 24.85 47.09
C SER A 78 -2.52 25.70 48.36
N ARG A 79 -1.88 25.34 49.48
CA ARG A 79 -1.84 26.20 50.67
C ARG A 79 -1.09 27.50 50.40
N LEU A 80 0.04 27.43 49.70
CA LEU A 80 0.83 28.58 49.30
C LEU A 80 0.10 29.50 48.31
N GLY A 81 -0.56 28.93 47.31
CA GLY A 81 -1.34 29.68 46.33
C GLY A 81 -2.49 30.47 46.97
N ARG A 82 -3.11 29.94 48.03
CA ARG A 82 -4.14 30.65 48.81
C ARG A 82 -3.56 31.80 49.64
N GLN A 83 -2.34 31.64 50.16
CA GLN A 83 -1.65 32.67 50.94
C GLN A 83 -1.07 33.79 50.06
N HIS A 84 -0.82 33.51 48.77
CA HIS A 84 -0.16 34.43 47.83
C HIS A 84 -0.89 34.48 46.46
N PRO A 85 -2.05 35.16 46.36
CA PRO A 85 -2.95 35.09 45.19
C PRO A 85 -2.47 35.81 43.90
N GLY A 86 -1.22 36.26 43.81
CA GLY A 86 -0.72 37.15 42.74
C GLY A 86 0.46 36.62 41.92
N VAL A 87 0.29 35.51 41.19
CA VAL A 87 1.26 34.88 40.24
C VAL A 87 2.37 34.04 40.88
N VAL A 88 2.16 32.72 40.89
CA VAL A 88 3.22 31.68 41.00
C VAL A 88 2.81 30.33 40.35
N GLY A 89 1.64 30.23 39.73
CA GLY A 89 1.05 28.93 39.34
C GLY A 89 1.89 28.13 38.34
N GLU A 90 2.42 28.79 37.31
CA GLU A 90 3.24 28.15 36.27
C GLU A 90 4.59 27.71 36.80
N ALA A 91 5.28 28.55 37.58
CA ALA A 91 6.56 28.21 38.20
C ALA A 91 6.43 27.01 39.16
N LEU A 92 5.37 26.97 39.96
CA LEU A 92 5.07 25.84 40.84
C LEU A 92 4.70 24.58 40.05
N ALA A 93 4.07 24.70 38.88
CA ALA A 93 3.80 23.56 38.00
C ALA A 93 5.09 22.88 37.54
N VAL A 94 6.16 23.64 37.28
CA VAL A 94 7.45 23.06 36.88
C VAL A 94 8.08 22.27 38.03
N VAL A 95 8.04 22.79 39.25
CA VAL A 95 8.52 22.04 40.45
C VAL A 95 7.70 20.76 40.65
N ARG A 96 6.37 20.82 40.50
CA ARG A 96 5.47 19.65 40.58
C ARG A 96 5.83 18.58 39.55
N LEU A 97 5.97 18.98 38.29
CA LEU A 97 6.32 18.08 37.18
C LEU A 97 7.68 17.40 37.42
N ARG A 98 8.69 18.15 37.86
CA ARG A 98 10.03 17.61 38.10
C ARG A 98 10.08 16.59 39.24
N ARG A 99 9.38 16.84 40.35
CA ARG A 99 9.28 15.87 41.47
C ARG A 99 8.56 14.59 41.04
N ARG A 100 7.50 14.72 40.26
CA ARG A 100 6.75 13.56 39.76
C ARG A 100 7.59 12.74 38.76
N SER A 101 8.28 13.40 37.82
CA SER A 101 9.11 12.72 36.83
C SER A 101 10.28 11.96 37.48
N ILE A 102 10.96 12.57 38.47
CA ILE A 102 12.10 11.91 39.14
C ILE A 102 11.65 10.74 40.04
N CYS A 103 10.45 10.80 40.62
CA CYS A 103 9.87 9.68 41.36
C CYS A 103 9.55 8.50 40.42
N HIS A 104 8.91 8.76 39.28
CA HIS A 104 8.67 7.72 38.28
C HIS A 104 9.97 7.14 37.72
N ALA A 105 10.99 7.98 37.50
CA ALA A 105 12.32 7.54 37.10
C ALA A 105 12.98 6.65 38.17
N ARG A 106 12.81 6.95 39.47
CA ARG A 106 13.31 6.10 40.57
C ARG A 106 12.61 4.75 40.61
N ASN A 107 11.28 4.72 40.42
CA ASN A 107 10.52 3.47 40.33
C ASN A 107 10.87 2.64 39.09
N ALA A 108 11.33 3.29 38.02
CA ALA A 108 11.85 2.65 36.81
C ALA A 108 13.36 2.36 36.89
N CYS A 109 14.00 2.52 38.05
CA CYS A 109 15.44 2.29 38.27
C CYS A 109 16.38 3.15 37.40
N MET A 110 15.89 4.28 36.88
CA MET A 110 16.66 5.19 36.02
C MET A 110 17.52 6.18 36.83
N VAL A 111 17.22 6.35 38.12
CA VAL A 111 17.93 7.25 39.03
C VAL A 111 18.01 6.64 40.43
N ASP A 112 19.05 6.99 41.18
CA ASP A 112 19.27 6.52 42.55
C ASP A 112 18.42 7.30 43.58
N GLY A 113 18.37 6.78 44.81
CA GLY A 113 17.69 7.46 45.92
C GLY A 113 18.29 8.83 46.25
N ALA A 114 19.60 9.01 46.05
CA ALA A 114 20.28 10.26 46.30
C ALA A 114 19.86 11.36 45.31
N ALA A 115 19.64 11.03 44.04
CA ALA A 115 19.12 11.95 43.03
C ALA A 115 17.69 12.40 43.36
N LEU A 116 16.85 11.47 43.80
CA LEU A 116 15.50 11.80 44.28
C LEU A 116 15.58 12.77 45.48
N ALA A 117 16.39 12.45 46.49
CA ALA A 117 16.56 13.29 47.68
C ALA A 117 17.05 14.71 47.34
N ARG A 118 18.00 14.86 46.40
CA ARG A 118 18.48 16.18 45.93
C ARG A 118 17.37 17.02 45.29
N VAL A 119 16.53 16.41 44.45
CA VAL A 119 15.41 17.12 43.80
C VAL A 119 14.34 17.50 44.82
N GLU A 120 14.07 16.64 45.80
CA GLU A 120 13.11 16.95 46.87
C GLU A 120 13.61 18.10 47.76
N ALA A 121 14.88 18.07 48.18
CA ALA A 121 15.49 19.13 48.97
C ALA A 121 15.53 20.47 48.23
N TRP A 122 15.83 20.47 46.93
CA TRP A 122 15.77 21.66 46.10
C TRP A 122 14.35 22.22 46.02
N ALA A 123 13.36 21.38 45.72
CA ALA A 123 11.97 21.81 45.61
C ALA A 123 11.47 22.44 46.93
N GLU A 124 11.86 21.88 48.07
CA GLU A 124 11.56 22.45 49.39
C GLU A 124 12.28 23.77 49.65
N ALA A 125 13.53 23.93 49.20
CA ALA A 125 14.26 25.19 49.28
C ALA A 125 13.57 26.30 48.46
N GLU A 126 13.08 25.96 47.26
CA GLU A 126 12.36 26.90 46.40
C GLU A 126 11.01 27.32 46.99
N LEU A 127 10.26 26.39 47.58
CA LEU A 127 9.03 26.72 48.30
C LEU A 127 9.29 27.64 49.50
N ARG A 128 10.36 27.39 50.26
CA ARG A 128 10.75 28.26 51.39
C ARG A 128 11.20 29.65 50.91
N ALA A 129 11.96 29.72 49.82
CA ALA A 129 12.40 30.99 49.24
C ALA A 129 11.20 31.83 48.77
N LEU A 130 10.18 31.20 48.21
CA LEU A 130 8.93 31.86 47.84
C LEU A 130 8.16 32.40 49.08
N GLN A 131 8.06 31.62 50.15
CA GLN A 131 7.39 32.04 51.40
C GLN A 131 8.01 33.29 52.03
N GLN A 132 9.34 33.42 51.92
CA GLN A 132 10.07 34.55 52.51
C GLN A 132 9.88 35.86 51.72
N GLN A 133 9.43 35.79 50.46
CA GLN A 133 9.25 36.96 49.61
C GLN A 133 7.91 37.64 49.84
N ARG A 134 7.94 38.76 50.57
CA ARG A 134 6.75 39.55 50.91
C ARG A 134 6.26 40.44 49.75
N ALA A 135 7.15 40.96 48.92
CA ALA A 135 6.82 41.84 47.80
C ALA A 135 6.47 41.07 46.52
N GLU A 136 5.46 41.54 45.78
CA GLU A 136 4.99 40.88 44.55
C GLU A 136 6.03 40.92 43.41
N ALA A 137 6.78 42.02 43.29
CA ALA A 137 7.87 42.14 42.32
C ALA A 137 8.99 41.12 42.57
N ALA A 138 9.30 40.84 43.85
CA ALA A 138 10.28 39.82 44.22
C ALA A 138 9.81 38.41 43.82
N ARG A 139 8.51 38.10 44.07
CA ARG A 139 7.91 36.81 43.67
C ARG A 139 7.94 36.61 42.15
N ARG A 140 7.66 37.64 41.37
CA ARG A 140 7.76 37.58 39.90
C ARG A 140 9.20 37.40 39.42
N ALA A 141 10.16 38.12 40.00
CA ALA A 141 11.58 37.96 39.68
C ALA A 141 12.11 36.56 40.03
N TRP A 142 11.65 36.01 41.16
CA TRP A 142 11.94 34.62 41.56
C TRP A 142 11.35 33.62 40.57
N ALA A 143 10.10 33.80 40.15
CA ALA A 143 9.44 32.92 39.19
C ALA A 143 10.16 32.91 37.82
N SER A 144 10.60 34.07 37.34
CA SER A 144 11.43 34.15 36.12
C SER A 144 12.81 33.52 36.32
N GLY A 145 13.43 33.68 37.49
CA GLY A 145 14.73 33.09 37.82
C GLY A 145 14.69 31.57 38.00
N LEU A 146 13.55 31.01 38.39
CA LEU A 146 13.36 29.56 38.56
C LEU A 146 13.59 28.80 37.25
N ALA A 147 13.12 29.32 36.12
CA ALA A 147 13.33 28.72 34.80
C ALA A 147 14.82 28.63 34.42
N GLY A 148 15.61 29.66 34.75
CA GLY A 148 17.07 29.65 34.57
C GLY A 148 17.80 28.71 35.53
N ARG A 149 17.34 28.62 36.79
CA ARG A 149 17.91 27.69 37.79
C ARG A 149 17.57 26.23 37.53
N LEU A 150 16.43 25.94 36.92
CA LEU A 150 16.10 24.61 36.41
C LEU A 150 17.09 24.15 35.35
N ALA A 151 17.59 25.05 34.50
CA ALA A 151 18.68 24.73 33.58
C ALA A 151 20.01 24.46 34.33
N ALA A 152 20.28 25.19 35.41
CA ALA A 152 21.47 24.98 36.24
C ALA A 152 21.43 23.68 37.07
N LEU A 153 20.25 23.19 37.48
CA LEU A 153 20.09 21.89 38.14
C LEU A 153 20.23 20.70 37.18
N HIS A 154 20.18 20.95 35.88
CA HIS A 154 20.66 20.01 34.87
C HIS A 154 22.19 20.10 34.69
N GLY A 155 22.90 20.98 35.41
CA GLY A 155 24.28 21.39 35.11
C GLY A 155 25.18 21.69 36.31
N VAL A 156 25.23 20.83 37.33
CA VAL A 156 26.48 20.73 38.12
C VAL A 156 27.45 19.88 37.30
N GLY A 157 28.25 20.57 36.50
CA GLY A 157 29.37 20.01 35.75
C GLY A 157 29.74 20.85 34.54
N VAL A 158 30.45 21.96 34.77
CA VAL A 158 31.44 22.56 33.85
C VAL A 158 30.87 23.14 32.54
N THR A 159 31.47 24.22 32.04
CA THR A 159 31.28 24.69 30.67
C THR A 159 31.59 23.57 29.68
N LEU A 160 30.57 22.88 29.21
CA LEU A 160 30.61 21.87 28.17
C LEU A 160 29.39 22.10 27.28
N ALA A 161 29.59 22.04 25.96
CA ALA A 161 28.49 21.95 25.00
C ALA A 161 27.45 20.94 25.50
N PRO A 162 26.13 21.16 25.27
CA PRO A 162 25.09 20.27 25.78
C PRO A 162 25.50 18.82 25.49
N PRO A 163 25.58 17.93 26.52
CA PRO A 163 25.96 16.55 26.29
C PRO A 163 24.93 16.00 25.31
N GLN A 164 25.40 15.63 24.11
CA GLN A 164 24.54 14.90 23.20
C GLN A 164 24.04 13.67 23.95
N PRO A 165 22.72 13.40 23.95
CA PRO A 165 22.23 12.16 24.52
C PRO A 165 23.00 11.02 23.84
N GLN A 166 23.66 10.19 24.64
CA GLN A 166 24.40 9.06 24.10
C GLN A 166 23.38 8.04 23.58
N ALA A 167 23.59 7.53 22.37
CA ALA A 167 22.73 6.51 21.80
C ALA A 167 22.81 5.24 22.65
N THR A 168 21.72 4.89 23.33
CA THR A 168 21.63 3.63 24.06
C THR A 168 21.49 2.46 23.08
N PRO A 169 21.81 1.21 23.48
CA PRO A 169 21.58 0.04 22.63
C PRO A 169 20.14 -0.07 22.11
N GLN A 170 19.15 0.37 22.90
CA GLN A 170 17.75 0.40 22.48
C GLN A 170 17.50 1.42 21.35
N VAL A 171 18.10 2.61 21.44
CA VAL A 171 18.00 3.65 20.40
C VAL A 171 18.69 3.19 19.11
N LEU A 172 19.85 2.56 19.23
CA LEU A 172 20.57 1.98 18.07
C LEU A 172 19.75 0.87 17.41
N GLY A 173 19.09 0.01 18.19
CA GLY A 173 18.17 -1.01 17.66
C GLY A 173 16.95 -0.39 16.95
N MET A 174 16.40 0.71 17.47
CA MET A 174 15.34 1.46 16.78
C MET A 174 15.82 2.08 15.48
N ILE A 175 17.01 2.68 15.45
CA ILE A 175 17.61 3.25 14.25
C ILE A 175 17.80 2.16 13.19
N ALA A 176 18.40 1.02 13.56
CA ALA A 176 18.60 -0.11 12.65
C ALA A 176 17.28 -0.62 12.06
N ARG A 177 16.22 -0.69 12.87
CA ARG A 177 14.89 -1.11 12.41
C ARG A 177 14.25 -0.11 11.43
N LEU A 178 14.42 1.20 11.65
CA LEU A 178 13.93 2.19 10.68
C LEU A 178 14.73 2.18 9.38
N GLU A 179 16.02 1.84 9.43
CA GLU A 179 16.84 1.64 8.24
C GLU A 179 16.37 0.41 7.45
N GLU A 180 16.13 -0.71 8.13
CA GLU A 180 15.53 -1.91 7.53
C GLU A 180 14.15 -1.61 6.91
N ASP A 181 13.31 -0.81 7.57
CA ASP A 181 12.02 -0.37 7.01
C ASP A 181 12.20 0.47 5.74
N LEU A 182 13.21 1.35 5.67
CA LEU A 182 13.50 2.14 4.47
C LEU A 182 13.95 1.25 3.31
N GLU A 183 14.83 0.29 3.57
CA GLU A 183 15.26 -0.70 2.58
C GLU A 183 14.08 -1.54 2.07
N ALA A 184 13.21 -1.99 2.98
CA ALA A 184 12.00 -2.75 2.61
C ALA A 184 11.03 -1.92 1.74
N TYR A 185 10.88 -0.61 2.00
CA TYR A 185 10.07 0.26 1.15
C TYR A 185 10.71 0.52 -0.22
N ASP A 186 12.03 0.63 -0.29
CA ASP A 186 12.75 0.84 -1.55
C ASP A 186 12.73 -0.42 -2.42
N GLU A 187 12.94 -1.61 -1.83
CA GLU A 187 12.80 -2.90 -2.50
C GLU A 187 11.36 -3.08 -3.03
N MET A 188 10.35 -2.83 -2.19
CA MET A 188 8.96 -2.95 -2.61
C MET A 188 8.64 -1.97 -3.75
N ASN A 189 9.06 -0.70 -3.67
CA ASN A 189 8.84 0.25 -4.76
C ASN A 189 9.49 -0.17 -6.09
N ALA A 190 10.69 -0.77 -6.04
CA ALA A 190 11.34 -1.31 -7.23
C ALA A 190 10.52 -2.46 -7.84
N LEU A 191 9.92 -3.32 -7.00
CA LEU A 191 9.05 -4.41 -7.44
C LEU A 191 7.69 -3.96 -7.99
N LEU A 192 7.22 -2.77 -7.64
CA LEU A 192 5.97 -2.22 -8.16
C LEU A 192 6.13 -1.64 -9.58
N GLN A 193 7.35 -1.34 -10.03
CA GLN A 193 7.58 -0.74 -11.35
C GLN A 193 7.10 -1.64 -12.51
N PRO A 194 7.44 -2.95 -12.55
CA PRO A 194 6.98 -3.84 -13.61
C PRO A 194 5.46 -3.95 -13.72
N PHE A 195 4.71 -3.77 -12.62
CA PHE A 195 3.25 -3.83 -12.66
C PHE A 195 2.64 -2.67 -13.45
N VAL A 196 3.19 -1.46 -13.32
CA VAL A 196 2.68 -0.28 -14.04
C VAL A 196 2.90 -0.45 -15.54
N GLU A 197 4.08 -0.90 -15.93
CA GLU A 197 4.51 -1.04 -17.32
C GLU A 197 3.95 -2.32 -17.98
N GLY A 198 3.89 -3.42 -17.22
CA GLY A 198 3.69 -4.77 -17.73
C GLY A 198 2.33 -5.42 -17.42
N ALA A 199 1.49 -4.84 -16.53
CA ALA A 199 0.12 -5.32 -16.34
C ALA A 199 -0.80 -4.76 -17.44
N ARG A 200 -0.54 -5.11 -18.70
CA ARG A 200 -1.34 -4.71 -19.87
C ARG A 200 -1.75 -5.99 -20.57
N LEU A 201 -3.03 -6.11 -20.93
CA LEU A 201 -3.49 -7.26 -21.69
C LEU A 201 -3.19 -7.04 -23.18
N PRO A 202 -2.39 -7.90 -23.83
CA PRO A 202 -2.16 -7.84 -25.26
C PRO A 202 -3.41 -8.19 -26.08
N ASP A 203 -3.54 -7.59 -27.27
CA ASP A 203 -4.69 -7.83 -28.16
C ASP A 203 -4.69 -9.20 -28.84
N ASP A 204 -3.51 -9.81 -28.96
CA ASP A 204 -3.26 -11.09 -29.62
C ASP A 204 -3.45 -12.31 -28.70
N GLY A 205 -3.83 -12.09 -27.44
CA GLY A 205 -4.00 -13.14 -26.44
C GLY A 205 -2.67 -13.57 -25.78
N ALA A 206 -1.54 -12.93 -26.09
CA ALA A 206 -0.29 -13.21 -25.38
C ALA A 206 -0.42 -12.95 -23.86
N PRO A 207 0.35 -13.63 -23.01
CA PRO A 207 0.37 -13.34 -21.59
C PRO A 207 0.84 -11.89 -21.34
N PRO A 208 0.28 -11.21 -20.34
CA PRO A 208 0.81 -9.94 -19.86
C PRO A 208 2.31 -10.07 -19.58
N PRO A 209 3.16 -9.09 -19.97
CA PRO A 209 4.60 -9.14 -19.73
C PRO A 209 4.97 -9.44 -18.27
N ILE A 210 4.16 -8.96 -17.32
CA ILE A 210 4.34 -9.21 -15.87
C ILE A 210 4.37 -10.72 -15.53
N CYS A 211 3.64 -11.56 -16.26
CA CYS A 211 3.58 -13.02 -16.07
C CYS A 211 4.86 -13.75 -16.50
N GLY A 212 5.76 -13.08 -17.24
CA GLY A 212 7.05 -13.62 -17.65
C GLY A 212 8.23 -13.14 -16.79
N THR A 213 7.98 -12.35 -15.74
CA THR A 213 9.03 -11.75 -14.91
C THR A 213 9.27 -12.53 -13.63
N ASP A 214 10.47 -12.39 -13.04
CA ASP A 214 10.82 -12.94 -11.71
C ASP A 214 10.03 -12.30 -10.54
N THR A 215 9.06 -11.43 -10.83
CA THR A 215 8.30 -10.64 -9.86
C THR A 215 7.56 -11.53 -8.86
N LEU A 216 6.96 -12.65 -9.29
CA LEU A 216 6.31 -13.60 -8.38
C LEU A 216 7.29 -14.18 -7.36
N GLU A 217 8.49 -14.54 -7.80
CA GLU A 217 9.48 -15.15 -6.92
C GLU A 217 10.07 -14.14 -5.93
N ARG A 218 10.27 -12.89 -6.37
CA ARG A 218 10.64 -11.79 -5.48
C ARG A 218 9.56 -11.49 -4.44
N LEU A 219 8.28 -11.47 -4.83
CA LEU A 219 7.16 -11.32 -3.90
C LEU A 219 7.12 -12.48 -2.88
N ARG A 220 7.37 -13.72 -3.30
CA ARG A 220 7.47 -14.87 -2.39
C ARG A 220 8.62 -14.74 -1.40
N THR A 221 9.75 -14.19 -1.82
CA THR A 221 10.90 -13.92 -0.93
C THR A 221 10.54 -12.90 0.15
N ILE A 222 9.90 -11.78 -0.20
CA ILE A 222 9.42 -10.79 0.77
C ILE A 222 8.39 -11.38 1.75
N VAL A 223 7.49 -12.24 1.25
CA VAL A 223 6.51 -12.91 2.12
C VAL A 223 7.19 -13.83 3.14
N ARG A 224 8.29 -14.50 2.75
CA ARG A 224 9.08 -15.38 3.63
C ARG A 224 9.96 -14.62 4.62
N SER A 225 10.55 -13.49 4.22
CA SER A 225 11.44 -12.71 5.07
C SER A 225 10.73 -12.07 6.27
N GLY A 226 9.40 -11.92 6.20
CA GLY A 226 8.62 -11.34 7.30
C GLY A 226 8.72 -9.82 7.39
N ALA A 227 9.19 -9.16 6.33
CA ALA A 227 9.30 -7.70 6.25
C ALA A 227 7.97 -6.98 6.52
N THR A 228 8.03 -5.71 6.88
CA THR A 228 6.85 -4.87 7.17
C THR A 228 5.90 -4.72 5.98
N THR A 229 6.35 -5.03 4.77
CA THR A 229 5.58 -5.01 3.51
C THR A 229 4.93 -6.35 3.15
N ARG A 230 5.07 -7.40 3.99
CA ARG A 230 4.59 -8.76 3.73
C ARG A 230 3.11 -8.86 3.34
N SER A 231 2.23 -8.11 4.01
CA SER A 231 0.78 -8.19 3.76
C SER A 231 0.44 -7.74 2.33
N ASP A 232 1.07 -6.67 1.87
CA ASP A 232 0.87 -6.15 0.53
C ASP A 232 1.52 -7.06 -0.51
N ALA A 233 2.72 -7.56 -0.23
CA ALA A 233 3.42 -8.52 -1.08
C ALA A 233 2.57 -9.79 -1.31
N SER A 234 1.98 -10.34 -0.24
CA SER A 234 1.10 -11.50 -0.32
C SER A 234 -0.12 -11.23 -1.18
N THR A 235 -0.71 -10.02 -1.05
CA THR A 235 -1.90 -9.69 -1.83
C THR A 235 -1.59 -9.47 -3.31
N LEU A 236 -0.48 -8.79 -3.62
CA LEU A 236 -0.02 -8.61 -5.00
C LEU A 236 0.37 -9.95 -5.63
N ARG A 237 1.02 -10.84 -4.88
CA ARG A 237 1.32 -12.19 -5.34
C ARG A 237 0.05 -12.93 -5.74
N ARG A 238 -0.95 -12.94 -4.86
CA ARG A 238 -2.24 -13.60 -5.15
C ARG A 238 -2.91 -13.02 -6.38
N ALA A 239 -2.98 -11.70 -6.49
CA ALA A 239 -3.57 -11.04 -7.65
C ALA A 239 -2.80 -11.34 -8.95
N LEU A 240 -1.47 -11.49 -8.88
CA LEU A 240 -0.65 -11.85 -10.02
C LEU A 240 -0.79 -13.34 -10.39
N GLU A 241 -0.88 -14.23 -9.40
CA GLU A 241 -1.18 -15.65 -9.60
C GLU A 241 -2.55 -15.81 -10.29
N GLU A 242 -3.60 -15.15 -9.78
CA GLU A 242 -4.94 -15.14 -10.38
C GLU A 242 -4.93 -14.55 -11.81
N LEU A 243 -4.20 -13.46 -12.04
CA LEU A 243 -4.05 -12.86 -13.37
C LEU A 243 -3.37 -13.81 -14.35
N CYS A 244 -2.28 -14.47 -13.94
CA CYS A 244 -1.45 -15.28 -14.84
C CYS A 244 -1.97 -16.73 -15.00
N GLU A 245 -2.85 -17.19 -14.12
CA GLU A 245 -3.40 -18.56 -14.07
C GLU A 245 -3.91 -19.07 -15.44
N PRO A 246 -4.67 -18.30 -16.25
CA PRO A 246 -5.19 -18.83 -17.52
C PRO A 246 -4.08 -19.28 -18.48
N TRP A 247 -2.97 -18.55 -18.54
CA TRP A 247 -1.84 -18.88 -19.38
C TRP A 247 -0.99 -20.02 -18.83
N GLU A 248 -0.84 -20.11 -17.50
CA GLU A 248 -0.19 -21.25 -16.86
C GLU A 248 -0.98 -22.54 -17.10
N ARG A 249 -2.31 -22.51 -16.93
CA ARG A 249 -3.19 -23.65 -17.24
C ARG A 249 -3.18 -24.01 -18.72
N TRP A 250 -2.93 -23.06 -19.62
CA TRP A 250 -2.74 -23.38 -21.04
C TRP A 250 -1.40 -24.05 -21.33
N ARG A 251 -0.35 -23.62 -20.64
CA ARG A 251 0.99 -24.21 -20.74
C ARG A 251 0.98 -25.64 -20.19
N GLU A 252 0.32 -25.84 -19.06
CA GLU A 252 0.23 -27.12 -18.34
C GLU A 252 -1.23 -27.50 -18.08
N PRO A 253 -1.95 -27.99 -19.11
CA PRO A 253 -3.37 -28.26 -18.99
C PRO A 253 -3.63 -29.48 -18.10
N ASP A 254 -4.59 -29.32 -17.19
CA ASP A 254 -5.18 -30.42 -16.43
C ASP A 254 -5.92 -31.42 -17.35
N GLU A 255 -6.30 -32.58 -16.82
CA GLU A 255 -6.95 -33.62 -17.63
C GLU A 255 -8.33 -33.19 -18.17
N GLY A 256 -9.06 -32.37 -17.40
CA GLY A 256 -10.36 -31.84 -17.82
C GLY A 256 -10.23 -30.93 -19.04
N LEU A 257 -9.26 -30.02 -18.99
CA LEU A 257 -8.92 -29.11 -20.06
C LEU A 257 -8.38 -29.87 -21.28
N ARG A 258 -7.47 -30.83 -21.07
CA ARG A 258 -6.98 -31.74 -22.14
C ARG A 258 -8.14 -32.45 -22.85
N SER A 259 -9.12 -32.96 -22.10
CA SER A 259 -10.29 -33.62 -22.68
C SER A 259 -11.13 -32.67 -23.54
N ARG A 260 -11.34 -31.43 -23.08
CA ARG A 260 -12.05 -30.39 -23.86
C ARG A 260 -11.29 -30.00 -25.13
N MET A 261 -9.98 -29.79 -25.02
CA MET A 261 -9.11 -29.54 -26.18
C MET A 261 -9.15 -30.69 -27.18
N ARG A 262 -9.13 -31.94 -26.73
CA ARG A 262 -9.29 -33.12 -27.59
C ARG A 262 -10.63 -33.10 -28.34
N ARG A 263 -11.73 -32.74 -27.68
CA ARG A 263 -13.05 -32.60 -28.33
C ARG A 263 -13.06 -31.51 -29.40
N LEU A 264 -12.46 -30.35 -29.10
CA LEU A 264 -12.34 -29.26 -30.06
C LEU A 264 -11.48 -29.66 -31.27
N ASN A 265 -10.33 -30.29 -31.03
CA ASN A 265 -9.48 -30.82 -32.10
C ASN A 265 -10.22 -31.87 -32.95
N ALA A 266 -10.97 -32.79 -32.33
CA ALA A 266 -11.77 -33.75 -33.06
C ALA A 266 -12.87 -33.09 -33.92
N GLN A 267 -13.45 -31.98 -33.45
CA GLN A 267 -14.39 -31.19 -34.27
C GLN A 267 -13.69 -30.58 -35.48
N VAL A 268 -12.51 -29.98 -35.30
CA VAL A 268 -11.69 -29.44 -36.40
C VAL A 268 -11.34 -30.53 -37.40
N ASP A 269 -10.91 -31.70 -36.93
CA ASP A 269 -10.51 -32.83 -37.76
C ASP A 269 -11.68 -33.37 -38.61
N ARG A 270 -12.89 -33.41 -38.05
CA ARG A 270 -14.10 -33.82 -38.78
C ARG A 270 -14.45 -32.83 -39.90
N ILE A 271 -14.44 -31.53 -39.60
CA ILE A 271 -14.75 -30.50 -40.60
C ILE A 271 -13.70 -30.53 -41.71
N GLU A 272 -12.41 -30.62 -41.36
CA GLU A 272 -11.33 -30.72 -42.34
C GLU A 272 -11.45 -31.98 -43.21
N GLY A 273 -11.85 -33.11 -42.62
CA GLY A 273 -12.14 -34.34 -43.35
C GLY A 273 -13.24 -34.16 -44.38
N TRP A 274 -14.38 -33.57 -44.00
CA TRP A 274 -15.46 -33.27 -44.94
C TRP A 274 -15.03 -32.30 -46.05
N MET A 275 -14.32 -31.23 -45.70
CA MET A 275 -13.83 -30.27 -46.69
C MET A 275 -12.87 -30.90 -47.71
N ARG A 276 -12.00 -31.82 -47.26
CA ARG A 276 -11.11 -32.56 -48.16
C ARG A 276 -11.88 -33.51 -49.08
N GLN A 277 -12.93 -34.16 -48.57
CA GLN A 277 -13.80 -35.00 -49.39
C GLN A 277 -14.52 -34.18 -50.47
N ILE A 278 -15.07 -33.00 -50.11
CA ILE A 278 -15.67 -32.06 -51.07
C ILE A 278 -14.64 -31.59 -52.10
N GLN A 279 -13.42 -31.24 -51.66
CA GLN A 279 -12.35 -30.84 -52.58
C GLN A 279 -11.98 -31.95 -53.57
N GLN A 280 -11.80 -33.19 -53.09
CA GLN A 280 -11.54 -34.36 -53.93
C GLN A 280 -12.72 -34.69 -54.85
N CYS A 281 -13.91 -34.24 -54.49
CA CYS A 281 -15.10 -34.44 -55.28
C CYS A 281 -15.23 -33.47 -56.45
N ILE A 282 -14.88 -32.20 -56.23
CA ILE A 282 -14.96 -31.15 -57.25
C ILE A 282 -13.71 -31.14 -58.14
N ASP A 283 -12.56 -31.49 -57.58
CA ASP A 283 -11.26 -31.56 -58.27
C ASP A 283 -10.64 -32.97 -58.10
N PRO A 284 -11.23 -34.01 -58.74
CA PRO A 284 -10.88 -35.42 -58.53
C PRO A 284 -9.44 -35.82 -58.87
N GLY A 285 -8.64 -34.95 -59.48
CA GLY A 285 -7.37 -35.37 -60.07
C GLY A 285 -7.61 -36.52 -61.06
N PRO A 286 -6.75 -37.57 -61.10
CA PRO A 286 -6.86 -38.65 -62.08
C PRO A 286 -7.95 -39.71 -61.79
N TYR A 287 -8.76 -39.56 -60.74
CA TYR A 287 -9.73 -40.60 -60.31
C TYR A 287 -11.13 -40.04 -60.10
N ASP A 288 -12.14 -40.56 -60.82
CA ASP A 288 -13.54 -40.17 -60.64
C ASP A 288 -14.16 -40.74 -59.36
N PHE A 289 -14.60 -39.87 -58.45
CA PHE A 289 -15.39 -40.25 -57.27
C PHE A 289 -16.87 -39.85 -57.46
N PRO A 290 -17.84 -40.68 -57.04
CA PRO A 290 -19.26 -40.36 -57.18
C PRO A 290 -19.71 -39.36 -56.09
N CYS A 291 -19.77 -38.07 -56.45
CA CYS A 291 -19.93 -36.98 -55.48
C CYS A 291 -21.35 -36.43 -55.34
N ARG A 292 -22.15 -36.54 -56.41
CA ARG A 292 -23.51 -35.96 -56.49
C ARG A 292 -24.47 -36.53 -55.43
N ASN A 293 -24.26 -37.78 -55.01
CA ASN A 293 -25.13 -38.46 -54.05
C ASN A 293 -24.83 -38.13 -52.58
N THR A 294 -23.64 -37.58 -52.27
CA THR A 294 -23.20 -37.33 -50.89
C THR A 294 -23.23 -35.84 -50.53
N PHE A 295 -22.97 -34.95 -51.49
CA PHE A 295 -22.81 -33.52 -51.23
C PHE A 295 -23.76 -32.62 -52.05
N GLY A 296 -24.61 -33.19 -52.93
CA GLY A 296 -25.54 -32.43 -53.78
C GLY A 296 -24.92 -31.90 -55.07
N GLU A 297 -25.67 -31.08 -55.82
CA GLU A 297 -25.13 -30.35 -56.98
C GLU A 297 -24.10 -29.32 -56.51
N GLN A 298 -22.94 -29.31 -57.16
CA GLN A 298 -21.83 -28.44 -56.81
C GLN A 298 -21.78 -27.26 -57.79
N GLU A 299 -21.62 -26.05 -57.26
CA GLU A 299 -21.41 -24.82 -58.03
C GLU A 299 -19.90 -24.48 -58.08
N ASP A 300 -19.45 -23.73 -59.10
CA ASP A 300 -18.05 -23.30 -59.23
C ASP A 300 -17.54 -22.50 -58.00
N GLY A 301 -18.45 -21.89 -57.23
CA GLY A 301 -18.15 -21.21 -55.97
C GLY A 301 -17.76 -22.14 -54.81
N ASP A 302 -18.13 -23.42 -54.85
CA ASP A 302 -17.94 -24.37 -53.74
C ASP A 302 -16.49 -24.77 -53.57
N LEU A 303 -15.73 -24.91 -54.66
CA LEU A 303 -14.28 -25.19 -54.59
C LEU A 303 -13.51 -24.01 -54.00
N ALA A 304 -13.87 -22.78 -54.39
CA ALA A 304 -13.25 -21.58 -53.85
C ALA A 304 -13.54 -21.44 -52.34
N GLN A 305 -14.78 -21.67 -51.93
CA GLN A 305 -15.19 -21.63 -50.53
C GLN A 305 -14.53 -22.75 -49.71
N THR A 306 -14.45 -23.98 -50.23
CA THR A 306 -13.76 -25.11 -49.60
C THR A 306 -12.30 -24.80 -49.32
N ARG A 307 -11.60 -24.18 -50.29
CA ARG A 307 -10.21 -23.72 -50.12
C ARG A 307 -10.09 -22.60 -49.08
N VAL A 308 -11.08 -21.73 -48.94
CA VAL A 308 -11.15 -20.72 -47.85
C VAL A 308 -11.30 -21.43 -46.51
N THR A 309 -12.26 -22.35 -46.38
CA THR A 309 -12.52 -23.10 -45.14
C THR A 309 -11.28 -23.87 -44.68
N LEU A 310 -10.60 -24.60 -45.59
CA LEU A 310 -9.37 -25.33 -45.27
C LEU A 310 -8.24 -24.40 -44.78
N ARG A 311 -8.08 -23.22 -45.39
CA ARG A 311 -7.10 -22.22 -44.92
C ARG A 311 -7.42 -21.73 -43.50
N ARG A 312 -8.70 -21.52 -43.19
CA ARG A 312 -9.15 -21.12 -41.84
C ARG A 312 -8.92 -22.21 -40.81
N LEU A 313 -9.24 -23.46 -41.12
CA LEU A 313 -8.99 -24.60 -40.23
C LEU A 313 -7.49 -24.80 -39.97
N ALA A 314 -6.64 -24.57 -40.97
CA ALA A 314 -5.19 -24.62 -40.80
C ALA A 314 -4.70 -23.53 -39.82
N GLU A 315 -5.28 -22.33 -39.87
CA GLU A 315 -5.00 -21.25 -38.92
C GLU A 315 -5.48 -21.60 -37.50
N VAL A 316 -6.70 -22.16 -37.36
CA VAL A 316 -7.21 -22.69 -36.08
C VAL A 316 -6.25 -23.73 -35.49
N ARG A 317 -5.77 -24.68 -36.30
CA ARG A 317 -4.81 -25.70 -35.85
C ARG A 317 -3.50 -25.10 -35.35
N ARG A 318 -3.01 -24.02 -35.97
CA ARG A 318 -1.80 -23.33 -35.47
C ARG A 318 -2.04 -22.73 -34.09
N VAL A 319 -3.20 -22.12 -33.87
CA VAL A 319 -3.58 -21.57 -32.56
C VAL A 319 -3.69 -22.67 -31.51
N LEU A 320 -4.35 -23.78 -31.83
CA LEU A 320 -4.59 -24.88 -30.88
C LEU A 320 -3.34 -25.73 -30.57
N ARG A 321 -2.44 -25.93 -31.53
CA ARG A 321 -1.21 -26.72 -31.31
C ARG A 321 -0.16 -25.90 -30.56
N GLY A 322 0.00 -24.63 -30.95
CA GLY A 322 1.10 -23.78 -30.50
C GLY A 322 2.50 -24.36 -30.78
N VAL A 323 3.54 -23.53 -30.71
CA VAL A 323 4.93 -24.00 -30.69
C VAL A 323 5.27 -24.30 -29.21
N PRO A 324 6.01 -25.36 -28.85
CA PRO A 324 6.26 -25.74 -27.45
C PRO A 324 6.74 -24.60 -26.54
N GLU A 325 7.46 -23.60 -27.06
CA GLU A 325 7.95 -22.44 -26.29
C GLU A 325 7.10 -21.16 -26.45
N ARG A 326 6.17 -21.13 -27.41
CA ARG A 326 5.31 -19.97 -27.74
C ARG A 326 3.93 -20.46 -28.16
N ARG A 327 3.23 -21.16 -27.27
CA ARG A 327 1.83 -21.52 -27.52
C ARG A 327 1.00 -20.25 -27.43
N PRO A 328 0.44 -19.72 -28.55
CA PRO A 328 -0.47 -18.60 -28.45
C PRO A 328 -1.68 -19.06 -27.65
N PHE A 329 -2.12 -18.23 -26.73
CA PHE A 329 -3.29 -18.54 -25.93
C PHE A 329 -4.52 -18.46 -26.85
N PRO A 330 -5.38 -19.50 -26.87
CA PRO A 330 -6.47 -19.55 -27.83
C PRO A 330 -7.53 -18.50 -27.51
N CYS A 331 -7.73 -18.14 -26.24
CA CYS A 331 -8.80 -17.25 -25.85
C CYS A 331 -8.46 -15.79 -26.15
N GLY A 332 -9.40 -15.08 -26.77
CA GLY A 332 -9.18 -13.72 -27.26
C GLY A 332 -8.52 -13.62 -28.64
N HIS A 333 -8.14 -14.74 -29.27
CA HIS A 333 -7.55 -14.70 -30.62
C HIS A 333 -8.58 -14.27 -31.67
N ALA A 334 -8.22 -13.31 -32.53
CA ALA A 334 -9.11 -12.71 -33.54
C ALA A 334 -9.65 -13.70 -34.60
N ILE A 335 -9.14 -14.93 -34.64
CA ILE A 335 -9.66 -15.97 -35.53
C ILE A 335 -11.10 -16.35 -35.17
N TRP A 336 -11.45 -16.41 -33.88
CA TRP A 336 -12.78 -16.86 -33.46
C TRP A 336 -13.87 -15.86 -33.86
N ALA A 337 -13.61 -14.57 -33.64
CA ALA A 337 -14.49 -13.49 -34.08
C ALA A 337 -14.65 -13.48 -35.61
N ARG A 338 -13.55 -13.70 -36.36
CA ARG A 338 -13.63 -13.81 -37.83
C ARG A 338 -14.47 -15.01 -38.28
N LEU A 339 -14.28 -16.18 -37.67
CA LEU A 339 -15.06 -17.37 -38.00
C LEU A 339 -16.57 -17.20 -37.73
N ALA A 340 -16.92 -16.46 -36.68
CA ALA A 340 -18.30 -16.15 -36.33
C ALA A 340 -18.94 -15.11 -37.28
N ALA A 341 -18.17 -14.13 -37.77
CA ALA A 341 -18.65 -13.06 -38.64
C ALA A 341 -18.62 -13.39 -40.14
N GLU A 342 -17.79 -14.36 -40.56
CA GLU A 342 -17.64 -14.76 -41.95
C GLU A 342 -18.92 -15.45 -42.46
N SER A 343 -19.39 -15.05 -43.65
CA SER A 343 -20.55 -15.67 -44.31
C SER A 343 -20.11 -16.96 -45.02
N TRP A 344 -20.70 -18.08 -44.61
CA TRP A 344 -20.41 -19.40 -45.15
C TRP A 344 -21.49 -19.80 -46.15
N ASN A 345 -21.12 -19.96 -47.42
CA ASN A 345 -22.06 -20.30 -48.49
C ASN A 345 -22.18 -21.82 -48.70
N GLU A 346 -21.11 -22.56 -48.39
CA GLU A 346 -21.10 -24.01 -48.50
C GLU A 346 -21.81 -24.65 -47.30
N SER A 347 -22.71 -25.61 -47.56
CA SER A 347 -23.67 -26.14 -46.59
C SER A 347 -23.02 -26.69 -45.29
N VAL A 348 -21.93 -27.44 -45.42
CA VAL A 348 -21.21 -28.03 -44.28
C VAL A 348 -20.51 -26.92 -43.49
N SER A 349 -19.88 -25.96 -44.17
CA SER A 349 -19.23 -24.81 -43.55
C SER A 349 -20.25 -23.95 -42.79
N GLN A 350 -21.42 -23.70 -43.39
CA GLN A 350 -22.52 -22.96 -42.77
C GLN A 350 -23.03 -23.63 -41.50
N ALA A 351 -23.17 -24.96 -41.53
CA ALA A 351 -23.62 -25.73 -40.38
C ALA A 351 -22.57 -25.82 -39.26
N GLN A 352 -21.29 -25.95 -39.61
CA GLN A 352 -20.25 -26.38 -38.66
C GLN A 352 -19.35 -25.24 -38.16
N MET A 353 -19.02 -24.25 -39.00
CA MET A 353 -18.04 -23.20 -38.64
C MET A 353 -18.52 -22.28 -37.50
N PRO A 354 -19.79 -21.84 -37.45
CA PRO A 354 -20.30 -21.10 -36.27
C PRO A 354 -20.31 -21.96 -35.00
N GLY A 355 -20.49 -23.27 -35.15
CA GLY A 355 -20.38 -24.24 -34.05
C GLY A 355 -18.95 -24.34 -33.51
N LEU A 356 -17.94 -24.19 -34.37
CA LEU A 356 -16.53 -24.24 -33.99
C LEU A 356 -16.13 -23.03 -33.14
N ALA A 357 -16.55 -21.82 -33.54
CA ALA A 357 -16.33 -20.60 -32.78
C ALA A 357 -16.95 -20.69 -31.36
N ARG A 358 -18.21 -21.10 -31.26
CA ARG A 358 -18.90 -21.31 -29.96
C ARG A 358 -18.28 -22.41 -29.10
N SER A 359 -17.70 -23.45 -29.70
CA SER A 359 -16.96 -24.47 -28.95
C SER A 359 -15.64 -23.92 -28.39
N ALA A 360 -14.98 -23.02 -29.11
CA ALA A 360 -13.78 -22.34 -28.62
C ALA A 360 -14.12 -21.33 -27.50
N GLU A 361 -15.21 -20.57 -27.63
CA GLU A 361 -15.71 -19.69 -26.57
C GLU A 361 -16.01 -20.45 -25.28
N ARG A 362 -16.75 -21.57 -25.36
CA ARG A 362 -17.00 -22.43 -24.20
C ARG A 362 -15.74 -23.05 -23.61
N LEU A 363 -14.74 -23.37 -24.43
CA LEU A 363 -13.44 -23.81 -23.93
C LEU A 363 -12.78 -22.69 -23.09
N CYS A 364 -12.93 -21.44 -23.51
CA CYS A 364 -12.38 -20.26 -22.84
C CYS A 364 -13.11 -19.90 -21.56
N GLU A 365 -14.43 -19.78 -21.62
CA GLU A 365 -15.27 -19.47 -20.46
C GLU A 365 -15.24 -20.61 -19.43
N ASP A 366 -15.64 -21.82 -19.82
CA ASP A 366 -15.79 -22.91 -18.86
C ASP A 366 -14.44 -23.55 -18.48
N GLY A 367 -13.45 -23.50 -19.38
CA GLY A 367 -12.18 -24.21 -19.21
C GLY A 367 -11.16 -23.37 -18.45
N PHE A 368 -10.98 -22.13 -18.90
CA PHE A 368 -9.99 -21.21 -18.34
C PHE A 368 -10.60 -20.15 -17.41
N GLY A 369 -11.93 -20.00 -17.37
CA GLY A 369 -12.54 -18.85 -16.70
C GLY A 369 -12.18 -17.53 -17.38
N PHE A 370 -11.84 -17.57 -18.67
CA PHE A 370 -11.32 -16.42 -19.38
C PHE A 370 -12.46 -15.57 -19.94
N ASP A 371 -12.75 -14.47 -19.25
CA ASP A 371 -13.49 -13.33 -19.79
C ASP A 371 -12.54 -12.15 -19.97
N ARG A 372 -12.45 -11.64 -21.21
CA ARG A 372 -11.57 -10.51 -21.55
C ARG A 372 -11.99 -9.21 -20.85
N GLU A 373 -13.29 -9.00 -20.62
CA GLU A 373 -13.78 -7.81 -19.93
C GLU A 373 -13.50 -7.87 -18.43
N GLU A 374 -13.75 -9.03 -17.80
CA GLU A 374 -13.37 -9.26 -16.40
C GLU A 374 -11.86 -9.14 -16.19
N LEU A 375 -11.05 -9.75 -17.05
CA LEU A 375 -9.60 -9.67 -16.96
C LEU A 375 -9.08 -8.24 -17.17
N GLY A 376 -9.70 -7.48 -18.07
CA GLY A 376 -9.44 -6.05 -18.23
C GLY A 376 -9.73 -5.25 -16.96
N ARG A 377 -10.84 -5.55 -16.28
CA ARG A 377 -11.18 -4.97 -14.97
C ARG A 377 -10.16 -5.38 -13.89
N ASP A 378 -9.70 -6.61 -13.88
CA ASP A 378 -8.72 -7.11 -12.90
C ASP A 378 -7.37 -6.44 -13.05
N VAL A 379 -6.90 -6.31 -14.29
CA VAL A 379 -5.70 -5.57 -14.63
C VAL A 379 -5.81 -4.12 -14.17
N GLN A 380 -6.95 -3.47 -14.40
CA GLN A 380 -7.17 -2.09 -13.98
C GLN A 380 -7.20 -1.96 -12.45
N ARG A 381 -7.90 -2.86 -11.74
CA ARG A 381 -7.91 -2.93 -10.27
C ARG A 381 -6.50 -3.13 -9.70
N LEU A 382 -5.71 -4.00 -10.32
CA LEU A 382 -4.32 -4.26 -9.92
C LEU A 382 -3.47 -3.00 -10.08
N ARG A 383 -3.61 -2.28 -11.19
CA ARG A 383 -2.89 -1.01 -11.42
C ARG A 383 -3.23 0.06 -10.40
N GLU A 384 -4.53 0.31 -10.19
CA GLU A 384 -4.99 1.30 -9.21
C GLU A 384 -4.46 0.96 -7.81
N ARG A 385 -4.48 -0.32 -7.46
CA ARG A 385 -3.92 -0.80 -6.19
C ARG A 385 -2.41 -0.57 -6.12
N VAL A 386 -1.67 -0.87 -7.17
CA VAL A 386 -0.22 -0.64 -7.25
C VAL A 386 0.11 0.84 -7.12
N GLU A 387 -0.64 1.72 -7.78
CA GLU A 387 -0.47 3.18 -7.67
C GLU A 387 -0.75 3.67 -6.24
N GLN A 388 -1.82 3.19 -5.61
CA GLN A 388 -2.12 3.49 -4.21
C GLN A 388 -1.00 3.01 -3.26
N LEU A 389 -0.46 1.81 -3.50
CA LEU A 389 0.65 1.26 -2.73
C LEU A 389 1.93 2.10 -2.90
N ARG A 390 2.28 2.50 -4.12
CA ARG A 390 3.43 3.38 -4.39
C ARG A 390 3.30 4.70 -3.67
N ALA A 391 2.13 5.35 -3.76
CA ALA A 391 1.88 6.60 -3.06
C ALA A 391 2.01 6.44 -1.53
N ARG A 392 1.48 5.34 -0.98
CA ARG A 392 1.57 5.04 0.45
C ARG A 392 3.00 4.78 0.89
N TYR A 393 3.78 3.98 0.16
CA TYR A 393 5.18 3.71 0.49
C TYR A 393 6.07 4.95 0.32
N ALA A 394 5.84 5.78 -0.69
CA ALA A 394 6.53 7.06 -0.82
C ALA A 394 6.27 7.96 0.42
N GLN A 395 5.02 8.00 0.90
CA GLN A 395 4.67 8.75 2.09
C GLN A 395 5.28 8.15 3.37
N GLN A 396 5.24 6.82 3.52
CA GLN A 396 5.83 6.11 4.68
C GLN A 396 7.34 6.31 4.71
N ARG A 397 8.02 6.08 3.59
CA ARG A 397 9.47 6.34 3.43
C ARG A 397 9.84 7.76 3.83
N ALA A 398 9.13 8.78 3.33
CA ALA A 398 9.40 10.17 3.68
C ALA A 398 9.12 10.51 5.16
N ARG A 399 8.21 9.80 5.82
CA ARG A 399 7.99 9.93 7.28
C ARG A 399 9.11 9.24 8.06
N THR A 400 9.43 7.98 7.72
CA THR A 400 10.49 7.20 8.36
C THR A 400 11.85 7.86 8.23
N ASP A 401 12.19 8.35 7.04
CA ASP A 401 13.44 9.06 6.78
C ASP A 401 13.56 10.37 7.58
N ARG A 402 12.46 11.13 7.72
CA ARG A 402 12.45 12.31 8.61
C ARG A 402 12.66 11.93 10.07
N SER A 403 11.99 10.88 10.55
CA SER A 403 12.16 10.37 11.91
C SER A 403 13.59 9.88 12.16
N LEU A 404 14.17 9.15 11.20
CA LEU A 404 15.54 8.65 11.25
C LEU A 404 16.55 9.81 11.30
N ARG A 405 16.40 10.82 10.43
CA ARG A 405 17.23 12.02 10.44
C ARG A 405 17.11 12.79 11.75
N GLN A 406 15.91 12.94 12.29
CA GLN A 406 15.67 13.60 13.57
C GLN A 406 16.31 12.84 14.73
N MET A 407 16.18 11.51 14.79
CA MET A 407 16.84 10.71 15.83
C MET A 407 18.36 10.79 15.71
N ARG A 408 18.93 10.58 14.53
CA ARG A 408 20.39 10.68 14.33
C ARG A 408 20.93 12.06 14.73
N ALA A 409 20.25 13.15 14.35
CA ALA A 409 20.60 14.50 14.77
C ALA A 409 20.51 14.70 16.29
N THR A 410 19.49 14.13 16.93
CA THR A 410 19.29 14.22 18.39
C THR A 410 20.42 13.52 19.14
N TYR A 411 20.86 12.35 18.66
CA TYR A 411 21.90 11.53 19.29
C TYR A 411 23.32 11.75 18.73
N GLY A 412 23.53 12.79 17.91
CA GLY A 412 24.86 13.12 17.38
C GLY A 412 25.45 12.10 16.39
N LEU A 413 24.61 11.25 15.82
CA LEU A 413 25.03 10.20 14.89
C LEU A 413 25.16 10.77 13.47
N PRO A 414 26.07 10.22 12.64
CA PRO A 414 26.22 10.64 11.26
C PRO A 414 24.89 10.50 10.51
N ALA A 415 24.63 11.45 9.60
CA ALA A 415 23.47 11.38 8.71
C ALA A 415 23.43 10.02 8.01
N PRO A 416 22.23 9.49 7.68
CA PRO A 416 22.12 8.28 6.88
C PRO A 416 23.01 8.45 5.66
N SER A 417 23.97 7.54 5.46
CA SER A 417 24.71 7.47 4.21
C SER A 417 23.64 7.39 3.15
N GLN A 418 23.61 8.38 2.24
CA GLN A 418 22.81 8.25 1.03
C GLN A 418 23.31 6.97 0.38
N GLY A 419 22.55 5.89 0.52
CA GLY A 419 22.89 4.60 -0.02
C GLY A 419 23.25 4.82 -1.48
N SER A 420 24.45 4.40 -1.83
CA SER A 420 24.99 4.31 -3.16
C SER A 420 23.87 3.90 -4.10
N GLY A 421 23.39 4.84 -4.92
CA GLY A 421 22.60 4.47 -6.09
C GLY A 421 23.36 3.39 -6.86
N PRO A 422 22.66 2.42 -7.47
CA PRO A 422 23.34 1.35 -8.19
C PRO A 422 24.37 1.97 -9.14
N ALA A 423 25.63 1.57 -8.95
CA ALA A 423 26.66 1.86 -9.92
C ALA A 423 26.16 1.33 -11.27
N ARG A 424 26.17 2.21 -12.27
CA ARG A 424 25.69 1.98 -13.63
C ARG A 424 26.20 0.68 -14.24
#